data_AF-A0A4R3UVB5-F1
#
_entry.id   AF-A0A4R3UVB5-F1
#
_cell.length_a   1.000
_cell.length_b   1.000
_cell.length_c   1.000
_cell.angle_alpha   90.00
_cell.angle_beta   90.00
_cell.angle_gamma   90.00
#
_symmetry.space_group_name_H-M   'P 1'
#
loop_
_entity.id
_entity.type
_entity.pdbx_description
1 polymer ?
#
loop_
_entity_poly.entity_id
_entity_poly.type
_entity_poly.pdbx_seq_one_letter_code
_entity_poly.pdbx_strand_id
1 'polypeptide(L)'
;MNARPLFADAGTGSPDARELVGKCIPTFDEFWSAWPKREAKKDARRAWDKLRPQDRIAALAAVPAHIARWKREGRARNHIPHPATWLNGERWEDELGEIFAPTQPQRPAQSGPAWWTSHTLMERKGREVGIGPARPGESSDQYRARIQAAIEDQQRYAAASG
;
A
#
# COMPACT_ATOMS: atom_id res chain seq x y z
N MET A 1 39.12 -5.77 -29.49
CA MET A 1 39.21 -6.94 -28.59
C MET A 1 38.91 -6.47 -27.17
N ASN A 2 37.90 -7.02 -26.51
CA ASN A 2 37.90 -7.27 -25.06
C ASN A 2 36.75 -8.21 -24.69
N ALA A 3 37.15 -9.49 -24.66
CA ALA A 3 36.65 -10.62 -23.88
C ALA A 3 35.23 -10.58 -23.30
N ARG A 4 34.37 -11.49 -23.81
CA ARG A 4 33.33 -12.17 -23.02
C ARG A 4 34.01 -13.31 -22.24
N PRO A 5 33.63 -13.55 -20.98
CA PRO A 5 33.42 -14.94 -20.53
C PRO A 5 32.06 -15.07 -19.80
N LEU A 6 31.19 -16.01 -20.20
CA LEU A 6 31.10 -17.42 -19.76
C LEU A 6 30.76 -17.56 -18.28
N PHE A 7 29.62 -18.21 -18.00
CA PHE A 7 29.11 -18.87 -16.77
C PHE A 7 27.59 -18.62 -16.68
N ALA A 8 26.68 -19.58 -16.57
CA ALA A 8 26.75 -21.03 -16.53
C ALA A 8 25.36 -21.55 -16.92
N ASP A 9 25.34 -22.65 -17.67
CA ASP A 9 24.22 -23.58 -17.74
C ASP A 9 23.78 -23.97 -16.32
N ALA A 10 22.49 -23.85 -16.02
CA ALA A 10 21.89 -24.46 -14.85
C ALA A 10 20.44 -24.81 -15.15
N GLY A 11 20.26 -26.00 -15.72
CA GLY A 11 19.23 -26.94 -15.30
C GLY A 11 17.79 -26.52 -15.54
N THR A 12 17.25 -27.01 -16.65
CA THR A 12 15.83 -27.33 -16.80
C THR A 12 15.34 -28.11 -15.59
N GLY A 13 14.57 -27.47 -14.72
CA GLY A 13 13.76 -28.11 -13.70
C GLY A 13 12.34 -27.60 -13.87
N SER A 14 11.60 -28.16 -14.84
CA SER A 14 10.14 -28.03 -14.85
C SER A 14 9.63 -28.67 -13.56
N PRO A 15 8.91 -27.95 -12.68
CA PRO A 15 8.23 -28.61 -11.59
C PRO A 15 7.06 -29.40 -12.18
N ASP A 16 7.13 -30.72 -12.03
CA ASP A 16 6.07 -31.64 -12.39
C ASP A 16 4.79 -31.23 -11.64
N ALA A 17 3.76 -30.84 -12.39
CA ALA A 17 2.56 -30.17 -11.88
C ALA A 17 1.61 -31.10 -11.06
N ARG A 18 2.11 -32.19 -10.48
CA ARG A 18 1.31 -33.21 -9.77
C ARG A 18 1.71 -33.43 -8.31
N GLU A 19 2.76 -32.80 -7.79
CA GLU A 19 3.21 -32.96 -6.39
C GLU A 19 2.58 -31.93 -5.44
N LEU A 20 1.26 -31.89 -5.39
CA LEU A 20 0.50 -31.19 -4.35
C LEU A 20 0.04 -32.21 -3.32
N VAL A 21 0.82 -32.42 -2.25
CA VAL A 21 0.39 -32.67 -0.85
C VAL A 21 1.64 -32.91 0.00
N GLY A 22 2.02 -31.93 0.84
CA GLY A 22 2.95 -32.17 1.97
C GLY A 22 4.06 -31.16 2.21
N LYS A 23 3.72 -29.89 2.52
CA LYS A 23 4.60 -28.94 3.27
C LYS A 23 6.07 -28.90 2.82
N CYS A 24 6.33 -28.55 1.56
CA CYS A 24 7.69 -28.30 1.09
C CYS A 24 8.07 -26.86 1.42
N ILE A 25 9.14 -26.69 2.20
CA ILE A 25 9.73 -25.37 2.50
C ILE A 25 10.03 -24.69 1.16
N PRO A 26 9.56 -23.46 0.91
CA PRO A 26 9.77 -22.81 -0.38
C PRO A 26 11.25 -22.64 -0.65
N THR A 27 11.61 -22.80 -1.92
CA THR A 27 12.98 -22.66 -2.37
C THR A 27 13.32 -21.19 -2.65
N PHE A 28 14.61 -20.86 -2.59
CA PHE A 28 15.07 -19.52 -2.97
C PHE A 28 14.71 -19.16 -4.41
N ASP A 29 14.63 -20.15 -5.31
CA ASP A 29 14.38 -19.90 -6.72
C ASP A 29 12.93 -19.46 -6.98
N GLU A 30 11.97 -20.05 -6.28
CA GLU A 30 10.56 -19.61 -6.28
C GLU A 30 10.44 -18.17 -5.81
N PHE A 31 11.08 -17.84 -4.69
CA PHE A 31 11.14 -16.47 -4.18
C PHE A 31 11.79 -15.50 -5.18
N TRP A 32 12.89 -15.92 -5.82
CA TRP A 32 13.63 -15.11 -6.78
C TRP A 32 12.84 -14.87 -8.07
N SER A 33 12.05 -15.84 -8.50
CA SER A 33 11.19 -15.75 -9.69
C SER A 33 10.01 -14.81 -9.45
N ALA A 34 9.45 -14.79 -8.25
CA ALA A 34 8.35 -13.89 -7.87
C ALA A 34 8.79 -12.41 -7.81
N TRP A 35 10.08 -12.12 -7.60
CA TRP A 35 10.56 -10.77 -7.37
C TRP A 35 10.75 -9.96 -8.67
N PRO A 36 10.17 -8.75 -8.81
CA PRO A 36 10.24 -7.96 -10.05
C PRO A 36 11.63 -7.36 -10.34
N LYS A 37 12.43 -7.13 -9.29
CA LYS A 37 13.78 -6.54 -9.34
C LYS A 37 14.85 -7.55 -8.86
N ARG A 38 15.33 -8.38 -9.78
CA ARG A 38 16.27 -9.49 -9.53
C ARG A 38 17.71 -8.99 -9.41
N GLU A 39 17.97 -8.11 -8.44
CA GLU A 39 19.29 -7.53 -8.17
C GLU A 39 19.87 -8.03 -6.83
N ALA A 40 21.19 -8.05 -6.72
CA ALA A 40 21.92 -8.54 -5.54
C ALA A 40 21.57 -9.99 -5.13
N LYS A 41 21.57 -10.93 -6.10
CA LYS A 41 21.26 -12.36 -5.88
C LYS A 41 22.11 -13.01 -4.79
N LYS A 42 23.40 -12.64 -4.70
CA LYS A 42 24.33 -13.17 -3.68
C LYS A 42 23.88 -12.79 -2.27
N ASP A 43 23.61 -11.50 -2.03
CA ASP A 43 23.16 -11.02 -0.72
C ASP A 43 21.77 -11.56 -0.36
N ALA A 44 20.87 -11.65 -1.34
CA ALA A 44 19.55 -12.23 -1.14
C ALA A 44 19.64 -13.71 -0.74
N ARG A 45 20.53 -14.48 -1.38
CA ARG A 45 20.76 -15.89 -1.02
C ARG A 45 21.35 -16.02 0.37
N ARG A 46 22.28 -15.15 0.77
CA ARG A 46 22.83 -15.14 2.13
C ARG A 46 21.77 -14.79 3.18
N ALA A 47 20.88 -13.84 2.87
CA ALA A 47 19.76 -13.50 3.74
C ALA A 47 18.78 -14.69 3.85
N TRP A 48 18.42 -15.31 2.72
CA TRP A 48 17.53 -16.48 2.69
C TRP A 48 18.06 -17.69 3.47
N ASP A 49 19.36 -17.94 3.38
CA ASP A 49 20.00 -19.05 4.08
C ASP A 49 19.91 -18.91 5.60
N LYS A 50 19.99 -17.66 6.10
CA LYS A 50 19.83 -17.33 7.52
C LYS A 50 18.39 -17.52 8.04
N LEU A 51 17.39 -17.54 7.16
CA LEU A 51 15.99 -17.64 7.55
C LEU A 51 15.60 -19.05 7.95
N ARG A 52 14.73 -19.15 8.96
CA ARG A 52 14.16 -20.43 9.38
C ARG A 52 13.15 -20.90 8.34
N PRO A 53 12.86 -22.21 8.27
CA PRO A 53 11.87 -22.77 7.35
C PRO A 53 10.50 -22.07 7.39
N GLN A 54 10.03 -21.70 8.59
CA GLN A 54 8.76 -20.99 8.77
C GLN A 54 8.79 -19.57 8.20
N ASP A 55 9.89 -18.84 8.39
CA ASP A 55 10.06 -17.48 7.90
C ASP A 55 10.13 -17.48 6.37
N ARG A 56 10.73 -18.53 5.77
CA ARG A 56 10.76 -18.71 4.31
C ARG A 56 9.35 -18.88 3.73
N ILE A 57 8.48 -19.63 4.41
CA ILE A 57 7.07 -19.81 4.03
C ILE A 57 6.34 -18.46 4.10
N ALA A 58 6.46 -17.75 5.22
CA ALA A 58 5.84 -16.44 5.40
C ALA A 58 6.34 -15.42 4.38
N ALA A 59 7.65 -15.38 4.14
CA ALA A 59 8.29 -14.52 3.15
C ALA A 59 7.72 -14.76 1.75
N LEU A 60 7.67 -16.00 1.27
CA LEU A 60 7.13 -16.30 -0.05
C LEU A 60 5.64 -15.90 -0.17
N ALA A 61 4.85 -16.17 0.88
CA ALA A 61 3.43 -15.82 0.91
C ALA A 61 3.19 -14.30 0.89
N ALA A 62 4.07 -13.50 1.50
CA ALA A 62 3.94 -12.04 1.57
C ALA A 62 4.35 -11.32 0.28
N VAL A 63 5.28 -11.88 -0.51
CA VAL A 63 5.79 -11.28 -1.77
C VAL A 63 4.69 -10.74 -2.71
N PRO A 64 3.66 -11.51 -3.10
CA PRO A 64 2.64 -11.03 -4.03
C PRO A 64 1.86 -9.83 -3.48
N ALA A 65 1.58 -9.80 -2.17
CA ALA A 65 0.86 -8.70 -1.52
C ALA A 65 1.69 -7.41 -1.51
N HIS A 66 3.00 -7.50 -1.22
CA HIS A 66 3.91 -6.36 -1.33
C HIS A 66 4.06 -5.87 -2.77
N ILE A 67 4.12 -6.76 -3.75
CA ILE A 67 4.19 -6.39 -5.18
C ILE A 67 2.92 -5.64 -5.59
N ALA A 68 1.74 -6.13 -5.19
CA ALA A 68 0.47 -5.46 -5.45
C ALA A 68 0.44 -4.06 -4.80
N ARG A 69 0.94 -3.93 -3.56
CA ARG A 69 1.09 -2.65 -2.87
C ARG A 69 2.00 -1.69 -3.64
N TRP A 70 3.18 -2.12 -4.08
CA TRP A 70 4.10 -1.27 -4.85
C TRP A 70 3.51 -0.83 -6.18
N LYS A 71 2.77 -1.71 -6.86
CA LYS A 71 2.02 -1.37 -8.08
C LYS A 71 0.95 -0.30 -7.81
N ARG A 72 0.18 -0.45 -6.72
CA ARG A 72 -0.86 0.52 -6.32
C ARG A 72 -0.28 1.89 -5.94
N GLU A 73 0.87 1.92 -5.29
CA GLU A 73 1.58 3.15 -4.95
C GLU A 73 2.21 3.84 -6.17
N GLY A 74 2.12 3.27 -7.38
CA GLY A 74 2.78 3.81 -8.57
C GLY A 74 4.31 3.81 -8.45
N ARG A 75 4.86 2.95 -7.60
CA ARG A 75 6.29 2.94 -7.29
C ARG A 75 7.06 2.42 -8.50
N ALA A 76 7.91 3.26 -9.08
CA ALA A 76 8.78 2.87 -10.18
C ALA A 76 9.68 1.68 -9.77
N ARG A 77 10.00 0.81 -10.73
CA ARG A 77 10.79 -0.41 -10.50
C ARG A 77 12.12 -0.15 -9.77
N ASN A 78 12.69 1.04 -9.95
CA ASN A 78 13.93 1.46 -9.28
C ASN A 78 13.77 1.65 -7.76
N HIS A 79 12.57 2.02 -7.28
CA HIS A 79 12.27 2.26 -5.87
C HIS A 79 11.84 0.99 -5.12
N ILE A 80 11.75 -0.15 -5.80
CA ILE A 80 11.50 -1.45 -5.17
C ILE A 80 12.76 -1.83 -4.35
N PRO A 81 12.61 -2.13 -3.04
CA PRO A 81 13.75 -2.51 -2.22
C PRO A 81 14.42 -3.79 -2.76
N HIS A 82 15.72 -3.93 -2.49
CA HIS A 82 16.42 -5.15 -2.84
C HIS A 82 15.87 -6.33 -2.02
N PRO A 83 15.80 -7.54 -2.61
CA PRO A 83 15.30 -8.72 -1.91
C PRO A 83 16.13 -9.02 -0.65
N ALA A 84 17.45 -8.79 -0.68
CA ALA A 84 18.29 -8.92 0.51
C ALA A 84 17.89 -7.98 1.65
N THR A 85 17.61 -6.71 1.34
CA THR A 85 17.17 -5.71 2.31
C THR A 85 15.80 -6.05 2.89
N TRP A 86 14.90 -6.53 2.04
CA TRP A 86 13.57 -6.95 2.47
C TRP A 86 13.63 -8.20 3.36
N LEU A 87 14.48 -9.18 3.01
CA LEU A 87 14.66 -10.38 3.82
C LEU A 87 15.38 -10.10 5.15
N ASN A 88 16.43 -9.28 5.15
CA ASN A 88 17.16 -8.93 6.38
C ASN A 88 16.33 -8.04 7.32
N GLY A 89 15.35 -7.29 6.78
CA GLY A 89 14.49 -6.43 7.56
C GLY A 89 13.20 -7.10 8.03
N GLU A 90 13.10 -8.43 7.89
CA GLU A 90 11.94 -9.24 8.31
C GLU A 90 10.61 -8.65 7.81
N ARG A 91 10.64 -8.07 6.60
CA ARG A 91 9.57 -7.22 6.07
C ARG A 91 8.31 -8.00 5.67
N TRP A 92 8.31 -9.32 5.79
CA TRP A 92 7.11 -10.16 5.69
C TRP A 92 6.27 -10.13 6.98
N GLU A 93 6.87 -9.76 8.12
CA GLU A 93 6.18 -9.49 9.39
C GLU A 93 5.81 -8.01 9.55
N ASP A 94 6.40 -7.12 8.75
CA ASP A 94 5.93 -5.73 8.66
C ASP A 94 4.45 -5.79 8.32
N GLU A 95 3.60 -5.32 9.24
CA GLU A 95 2.15 -5.30 9.06
C GLU A 95 1.90 -4.65 7.70
N LEU A 96 1.57 -5.46 6.70
CA LEU A 96 1.00 -5.03 5.44
C LEU A 96 -0.39 -4.56 5.82
N GLY A 97 -0.44 -3.38 6.47
CA GLY A 97 -1.51 -2.95 7.35
C GLY A 97 -2.78 -3.59 6.91
N GLU A 98 -3.23 -4.58 7.69
CA GLU A 98 -4.51 -5.19 7.48
C GLU A 98 -5.43 -4.03 7.14
N ILE A 99 -6.14 -4.19 6.02
CA ILE A 99 -7.29 -3.35 5.72
C ILE A 99 -8.37 -3.75 6.75
N PHE A 100 -8.09 -3.69 8.05
CA PHE A 100 -8.94 -2.88 8.90
C PHE A 100 -8.87 -1.51 8.27
N ALA A 101 -9.79 -1.30 7.34
CA ALA A 101 -10.14 -0.01 6.84
C ALA A 101 -10.00 0.93 8.04
N PRO A 102 -9.27 2.05 7.95
CA PRO A 102 -9.69 3.10 8.82
C PRO A 102 -11.17 3.23 8.47
N THR A 103 -12.05 2.97 9.45
CA THR A 103 -13.35 3.62 9.54
C THR A 103 -13.04 5.12 9.71
N GLN A 104 -12.29 5.69 8.77
CA GLN A 104 -12.53 7.03 8.31
C GLN A 104 -13.93 6.92 7.74
N PRO A 105 -14.91 7.70 8.26
CA PRO A 105 -16.08 7.96 7.45
C PRO A 105 -15.53 8.47 6.12
N GLN A 106 -15.62 7.63 5.09
CA GLN A 106 -15.20 8.01 3.76
C GLN A 106 -16.14 9.15 3.40
N ARG A 107 -15.64 10.38 3.60
CA ARG A 107 -16.25 11.58 3.08
C ARG A 107 -16.40 11.25 1.60
N PRO A 108 -17.63 11.09 1.08
CA PRO A 108 -17.83 10.44 -0.19
C PRO A 108 -16.99 11.16 -1.23
N ALA A 109 -16.31 10.38 -2.07
CA ALA A 109 -15.45 10.87 -3.14
C ALA A 109 -16.26 11.82 -4.04
N GLN A 110 -16.29 13.09 -3.67
CA GLN A 110 -16.86 14.14 -4.49
C GLN A 110 -15.85 14.36 -5.61
N SER A 111 -16.17 13.81 -6.79
CA SER A 111 -15.51 14.19 -8.04
C SER A 111 -15.85 15.65 -8.32
N GLY A 112 -15.04 16.56 -7.77
CA GLY A 112 -15.15 18.01 -7.88
C GLY A 112 -14.22 18.71 -6.87
N PRO A 113 -13.84 19.98 -7.09
CA PRO A 113 -13.09 20.74 -6.09
C PRO A 113 -13.88 20.76 -4.79
N ALA A 114 -13.24 20.37 -3.69
CA ALA A 114 -13.92 20.33 -2.40
C ALA A 114 -14.44 21.73 -2.04
N TRP A 115 -15.63 21.82 -1.44
CA TRP A 115 -16.27 23.11 -1.20
C TRP A 115 -15.43 24.10 -0.37
N TRP A 116 -14.39 23.63 0.35
CA TRP A 116 -13.43 24.44 1.09
C TRP A 116 -12.25 24.99 0.26
N THR A 117 -12.12 24.66 -1.03
CA THR A 117 -11.00 25.13 -1.88
C THR A 117 -11.22 26.52 -2.48
N SER A 118 -12.41 27.11 -2.35
CA SER A 118 -12.69 28.47 -2.85
C SER A 118 -13.71 29.17 -1.98
N HIS A 119 -13.52 30.48 -1.78
CA HIS A 119 -14.42 31.33 -0.98
C HIS A 119 -15.88 31.22 -1.48
N THR A 120 -16.09 31.27 -2.80
CA THR A 120 -17.42 31.13 -3.43
C THR A 120 -18.09 29.78 -3.14
N LEU A 121 -17.29 28.70 -3.06
CA LEU A 121 -17.80 27.37 -2.75
C LEU A 121 -18.14 27.25 -1.25
N MET A 122 -17.34 27.89 -0.38
CA MET A 122 -17.61 27.97 1.06
C MET A 122 -18.89 28.76 1.35
N GLU A 123 -19.11 29.90 0.69
CA GLU A 123 -20.34 30.67 0.84
C GLU A 123 -21.58 29.88 0.37
N ARG A 124 -21.45 29.19 -0.77
CA ARG A 124 -22.52 28.34 -1.30
C ARG A 124 -22.84 27.19 -0.34
N LYS A 125 -21.80 26.55 0.21
CA LYS A 125 -21.98 25.46 1.18
C LYS A 125 -22.53 25.96 2.51
N GLY A 126 -22.05 27.11 3.01
CA GLY A 126 -22.58 27.78 4.19
C GLY A 126 -24.08 28.03 4.06
N ARG A 127 -24.50 28.62 2.94
CA ARG A 127 -25.93 28.86 2.68
C ARG A 127 -26.76 27.57 2.67
N GLU A 128 -26.21 26.48 2.11
CA GLU A 128 -26.87 25.17 2.07
C GLU A 128 -27.06 24.57 3.47
N VAL A 129 -26.08 24.76 4.37
CA VAL A 129 -26.14 24.24 5.75
C VAL A 129 -26.78 25.24 6.73
N GLY A 130 -27.30 26.37 6.26
CA GLY A 130 -27.91 27.42 7.09
C GLY A 130 -26.90 28.29 7.85
N ILE A 131 -25.60 28.15 7.58
CA ILE A 131 -24.55 29.04 8.08
C ILE A 131 -24.48 30.26 7.15
N GLY A 132 -24.88 31.43 7.64
CA GLY A 132 -24.79 32.70 6.89
C GLY A 132 -23.38 33.03 6.37
N PRO A 133 -23.18 34.16 5.68
CA PRO A 133 -21.86 34.54 5.16
C PRO A 133 -20.80 34.65 6.26
N ALA A 134 -19.52 34.60 5.87
CA ALA A 134 -18.40 34.78 6.79
C ALA A 134 -18.58 36.08 7.59
N ARG A 135 -18.41 36.01 8.91
CA ARG A 135 -18.60 37.20 9.75
C ARG A 135 -17.44 38.19 9.52
N PRO A 136 -17.68 39.50 9.63
CA PRO A 136 -16.61 40.49 9.58
C PRO A 136 -15.54 40.18 10.65
N GLY A 137 -14.29 39.95 10.25
CA GLY A 137 -13.19 39.58 11.15
C GLY A 137 -13.00 38.06 11.40
N GLU A 138 -13.85 37.21 10.82
CA GLU A 138 -13.70 35.75 10.89
C GLU A 138 -12.69 35.26 9.84
N SER A 139 -11.70 34.46 10.25
CA SER A 139 -10.76 33.84 9.31
C SER A 139 -11.47 32.81 8.43
N SER A 140 -10.95 32.55 7.23
CA SER A 140 -11.45 31.51 6.33
C SER A 140 -11.50 30.13 6.99
N ASP A 141 -10.55 29.83 7.88
CA ASP A 141 -10.55 28.58 8.68
C ASP A 141 -11.70 28.52 9.68
N GLN A 142 -12.02 29.64 10.35
CA GLN A 142 -13.13 29.73 11.30
C GLN A 142 -14.48 29.58 10.57
N TYR A 143 -14.61 30.20 9.40
CA TYR A 143 -15.80 30.08 8.57
C TYR A 143 -16.00 28.63 8.07
N ARG A 144 -14.93 28.00 7.56
CA ARG A 144 -14.93 26.59 7.16
C ARG A 144 -15.33 25.67 8.31
N ALA A 145 -14.79 25.90 9.51
CA ALA A 145 -15.08 25.07 10.68
C ALA A 145 -16.57 25.10 11.05
N ARG A 146 -17.23 26.26 10.95
CA ARG A 146 -18.68 26.38 11.19
C ARG A 146 -19.51 25.62 10.17
N ILE A 147 -19.12 25.70 8.89
CA ILE A 147 -19.79 24.95 7.82
C ILE A 147 -19.63 23.45 8.05
N GLN A 148 -18.43 23.00 8.43
CA GLN A 148 -18.16 21.59 8.69
C GLN A 148 -18.95 21.07 9.90
N ALA A 149 -19.00 21.84 11.00
CA ALA A 149 -19.76 21.50 12.19
C ALA A 149 -21.27 21.33 11.90
N ALA A 150 -21.85 22.20 11.07
CA ALA A 150 -23.25 22.07 10.67
C ALA A 150 -23.53 20.80 9.83
N ILE A 151 -22.59 20.38 8.98
CA ILE A 151 -22.70 19.13 8.21
C ILE A 151 -22.65 17.91 9.14
N GLU A 152 -21.71 17.92 10.09
CA GLU A 152 -21.53 16.82 11.04
C GLU A 152 -22.76 16.66 11.96
N ASP A 153 -23.33 17.78 12.40
CA ASP A 153 -24.57 17.83 13.19
C ASP A 153 -25.76 17.24 12.41
N GLN A 154 -25.96 17.66 11.15
CA GLN A 154 -27.00 17.10 10.28
C GLN A 154 -26.85 15.59 10.08
N GLN A 155 -25.62 15.11 9.88
CA GLN A 155 -25.35 13.67 9.73
C GLN A 155 -25.62 12.91 11.02
N ARG A 156 -25.29 13.50 12.18
CA ARG A 156 -25.56 12.93 13.49
C ARG A 156 -27.06 12.82 13.77
N TYR A 157 -27.84 13.84 13.44
CA TYR A 157 -29.30 13.81 13.54
C TYR A 157 -29.94 12.79 12.59
N ALA A 158 -29.45 12.69 11.35
CA ALA A 158 -29.93 11.70 10.39
C ALA A 158 -29.65 10.26 10.84
N ALA A 159 -28.46 9.99 11.40
CA ALA A 159 -28.10 8.66 11.90
C ALA A 159 -28.81 8.26 13.19
N ALA A 160 -29.28 9.23 13.99
CA ALA A 160 -30.02 8.97 15.22
C ALA A 160 -31.55 8.80 15.01
N SER A 161 -32.04 9.05 13.78
CA SER A 161 -33.46 9.07 13.44
C SER A 161 -33.90 7.90 12.55
N GLY A 162 -33.03 6.90 12.33
CA GLY A 162 -33.30 5.66 11.58
C GLY A 162 -33.09 4.43 12.45
#